data_AF-A0A528WCK9-F1
#
_entry.id   AF-A0A528WCK9-F1
#
_cell.length_a   1.000
_cell.length_b   1.000
_cell.length_c   1.000
_cell.angle_alpha   90.00
_cell.angle_beta   90.00
_cell.angle_gamma   90.00
#
_symmetry.space_group_name_H-M   'P 1'
#
loop_
_entity.id
_entity.type
_entity.pdbx_description
1 polymer ?
#
loop_
_entity_poly.entity_id
_entity_poly.type
_entity_poly.pdbx_seq_one_letter_code
_entity_poly.pdbx_strand_id
1 'polypeptide(L)' 'IPGFTITTEVDWDHYGHFGDGTSAVNWTKADKKNSVGGIVRFQRSF' A
#
# COMPACT_ATOMS: atom_id res chain seq x y z
N ILE A 1 14.09 -19.17 8.55
CA ILE A 1 15.37 -19.40 7.83
C ILE A 1 16.30 -18.26 8.25
N PRO A 2 17.51 -18.53 8.77
CA PRO A 2 18.46 -17.47 9.07
C PRO A 2 18.69 -16.58 7.84
N GLY A 3 18.68 -15.27 8.02
CA GLY A 3 18.83 -14.31 6.91
C GLY A 3 17.59 -14.13 6.02
N PHE A 4 16.42 -14.68 6.39
CA PHE A 4 15.14 -14.40 5.74
C PHE A 4 14.22 -13.64 6.69
N THR A 5 13.72 -12.48 6.25
CA THR A 5 12.81 -11.63 7.02
C THR A 5 11.55 -11.34 6.20
N ILE A 6 10.40 -11.41 6.87
CA ILE A 6 9.12 -10.95 6.35
C ILE A 6 8.72 -9.73 7.19
N THR A 7 8.45 -8.61 6.53
CA THR A 7 7.91 -7.40 7.17
C THR A 7 6.55 -7.10 6.58
N THR A 8 5.55 -6.97 7.44
CA THR A 8 4.19 -6.59 7.05
C THR A 8 3.91 -5.17 7.53
N GLU A 9 3.33 -4.36 6.66
CA GLU A 9 2.87 -3.01 6.97
C GLU A 9 1.37 -2.90 6.65
N VAL A 10 0.64 -2.19 7.49
CA VAL A 10 -0.76 -1.84 7.29
C VAL A 10 -0.86 -0.32 7.32
N ASP A 11 -1.56 0.23 6.34
CA ASP A 11 -1.74 1.67 6.16
C ASP A 11 -3.23 2.01 6.04
N TRP A 12 -3.59 3.21 6.52
CA TRP A 12 -4.93 3.77 6.38
C TRP A 12 -4.86 5.07 5.58
N ASP A 13 -5.51 5.04 4.43
CA ASP A 13 -5.51 6.14 3.47
C ASP A 13 -6.85 6.90 3.54
N HIS A 14 -6.77 8.23 3.74
CA HIS A 14 -7.89 9.17 3.68
C HIS A 14 -7.74 10.13 2.50
N TYR A 15 -7.49 9.60 1.31
CA TYR A 15 -7.49 10.38 0.09
C TYR A 15 -8.83 10.24 -0.64
N GLY A 16 -9.04 9.12 -1.34
CA GLY A 16 -10.29 8.77 -2.04
C GLY A 16 -10.94 9.85 -2.92
N HIS A 17 -10.14 10.77 -3.44
CA HIS A 17 -10.49 11.77 -4.43
C HIS A 17 -10.13 11.29 -5.86
N PHE A 18 -10.42 10.03 -6.17
CA PHE A 18 -10.15 9.45 -7.48
C PHE A 18 -11.41 9.56 -8.35
N GLY A 19 -11.45 10.54 -9.26
CA GLY A 19 -12.56 10.74 -10.20
C GLY A 19 -13.22 12.13 -10.17
N ASP A 20 -12.78 13.05 -9.31
CA ASP A 20 -13.27 14.43 -9.22
C ASP A 20 -12.42 15.45 -10.01
N GLY A 21 -11.55 14.98 -10.90
CA GLY A 21 -10.63 15.81 -11.68
C GLY A 21 -9.27 16.03 -11.02
N THR A 22 -9.06 15.49 -9.81
CA THR A 22 -7.76 15.55 -9.13
C THR A 22 -6.73 14.65 -9.83
N SER A 23 -5.57 15.21 -10.21
CA SER A 23 -4.48 14.43 -10.81
C SER A 23 -3.78 13.60 -9.73
N ALA A 24 -4.20 12.35 -9.55
CA ALA A 24 -3.63 11.43 -8.58
C ALA A 24 -3.17 10.14 -9.25
N VAL A 25 -1.97 9.68 -8.91
CA VAL A 25 -1.46 8.38 -9.37
C VAL A 25 -2.05 7.30 -8.46
N ASN A 26 -3.04 6.57 -8.96
CA ASN A 26 -3.62 5.42 -8.25
C ASN A 26 -3.08 4.10 -8.79
N TRP A 27 -2.07 3.54 -8.13
CA TRP A 27 -1.53 2.23 -8.50
C TRP A 27 -2.14 1.08 -7.68
N THR A 28 -2.80 1.40 -6.54
CA THR A 28 -3.40 0.43 -5.61
C THR A 28 -4.89 0.21 -5.83
N LYS A 29 -5.55 1.04 -6.66
CA LYS A 29 -7.02 1.13 -6.81
C LYS A 29 -7.75 1.46 -5.51
N ALA A 30 -7.14 2.31 -4.67
CA ALA A 30 -7.73 2.81 -3.44
C ALA A 30 -8.79 3.91 -3.70
N ASP A 31 -9.83 3.60 -4.48
CA ASP A 31 -10.80 4.58 -4.99
C ASP A 31 -11.82 5.09 -3.94
N LYS A 32 -11.76 4.59 -2.70
CA LYS A 32 -12.68 4.97 -1.62
C LYS A 32 -12.11 6.10 -0.79
N LYS A 33 -12.97 7.01 -0.31
CA LYS A 33 -12.65 8.08 0.65
C LYS A 33 -11.76 7.61 1.82
N ASN A 34 -12.04 6.41 2.31
CA ASN A 34 -11.23 5.72 3.29
C ASN A 34 -10.85 4.36 2.74
N SER A 35 -9.57 4.05 2.73
CA SER A 35 -9.03 2.77 2.28
C SER A 35 -8.08 2.20 3.33
N VAL A 36 -8.10 0.88 3.50
CA VAL A 36 -7.09 0.16 4.30
C VAL A 36 -6.27 -0.66 3.32
N GLY A 37 -4.96 -0.52 3.41
CA GLY A 37 -4.00 -1.20 2.55
C GLY A 37 -2.87 -1.84 3.35
N GLY A 38 -2.00 -2.56 2.66
CA GLY A 38 -0.81 -3.11 3.28
C GLY A 38 0.21 -3.60 2.28
N ILE A 39 1.45 -3.73 2.74
CA ILE A 39 2.59 -4.23 1.97
C ILE A 39 3.22 -5.39 2.73
N VAL A 40 3.57 -6.44 1.99
CA VAL A 40 4.38 -7.55 2.51
C VAL A 40 5.73 -7.52 1.82
N ARG A 41 6.79 -7.30 2.61
CA ARG A 41 8.18 -7.25 2.13
C ARG A 41 8.90 -8.54 2.49
N PHE A 42 9.57 -9.12 1.50
CA PHE A 42 10.43 -10.27 1.64
C PHE A 42 11.89 -9.84 1.46
N GLN A 43 12.74 -10.14 2.43
CA GLN A 43 14.17 -9.85 2.38
C GLN A 43 14.97 -11.12 2.65
N ARG A 44 15.98 -11.40 1.81
CA ARG A 44 16.87 -12.55 1.96
C ARG A 44 18.34 -12.15 1.72
N SER A 45 19.23 -12.64 2.58
CA SER A 45 20.68 -12.60 2.37
C SER A 45 21.12 -13.81 1.51
N PHE A 46 22.06 -13.59 0.58
CA PHE A 46 22.63 -14.60 -0.33
C PHE A 46 24.06 -14.95 0.04
#